data_AF-A0A9X0BDH8-F1
#
_entry.id   AF-A0A9X0BDH8-F1
#
_cell.length_a   1.000
_cell.length_b   1.000
_cell.length_c   1.000
_cell.angle_alpha   90.00
_cell.angle_beta   90.00
_cell.angle_gamma   90.00
#
_symmetry.space_group_name_H-M   'P 1'
#
loop_
_entity.id
_entity.type
_entity.pdbx_description
1 polymer ?
#
loop_
_entity_poly.entity_id
_entity_poly.type
_entity_poly.pdbx_seq_one_letter_code
_entity_poly.pdbx_strand_id
1 'polypeptide(L)'
;MYLFLAEAGMDTLSDPIVKYVPELQSAVSGDAINSVQWANVTVGELASHLAGVGRDYGILDLAGNPSMTQMGFPVLQPDEVPPCGNPVPCNRTQFFNGLLQRHPTFPISATPVYSNAAFQILGYALEAIKNDTFENLFENQLVGALKLNHTFYTTPSPSLGVIPQGQGANFWNMDLGDENPAGGIYSSANDMAALGRAILNSTLTDPLTTRRWLKPHSHTSSLAYSVGAPWEIISFPAPRLIDLYTKSGDIGTYSSILALSPDHGVGFTILVAGTGGHVVVAMVADLVAQTILPALEYIAKDQARVRFAGTYSAPSGGG
;
A
#
# COMPACT_ATOMS: atom_id res chain seq x y z
N MET A 1 -2.52 -2.69 -5.28
CA MET A 1 -2.56 -1.68 -6.36
C MET A 1 -1.97 -2.13 -7.69
N TYR A 2 -0.76 -2.73 -7.77
CA TYR A 2 -0.22 -3.14 -9.08
C TYR A 2 -1.17 -4.10 -9.83
N LEU A 3 -1.65 -5.15 -9.13
CA LEU A 3 -2.71 -6.05 -9.62
C LEU A 3 -3.98 -5.29 -10.03
N PHE A 4 -4.46 -4.39 -9.17
CA PHE A 4 -5.66 -3.58 -9.44
C PHE A 4 -5.53 -2.81 -10.76
N LEU A 5 -4.38 -2.15 -10.99
CA LEU A 5 -4.15 -1.37 -12.20
C LEU A 5 -3.97 -2.24 -13.45
N ALA A 6 -3.37 -3.43 -13.31
CA ALA A 6 -3.27 -4.39 -14.40
C ALA A 6 -4.65 -4.88 -14.86
N GLU A 7 -5.55 -5.12 -13.90
CA GLU A 7 -6.85 -5.76 -14.16
C GLU A 7 -7.99 -4.78 -14.46
N ALA A 8 -8.01 -3.63 -13.78
CA ALA A 8 -9.09 -2.63 -13.87
C ALA A 8 -8.65 -1.36 -14.61
N GLY A 9 -7.37 -1.19 -14.90
CA GLY A 9 -6.84 0.00 -15.57
C GLY A 9 -6.84 1.25 -14.69
N MET A 10 -6.21 2.29 -15.21
CA MET A 10 -6.02 3.55 -14.48
C MET A 10 -7.26 4.42 -14.38
N ASP A 11 -8.12 4.41 -15.40
CA ASP A 11 -9.29 5.30 -15.45
C ASP A 11 -10.27 5.00 -14.30
N THR A 12 -10.32 3.74 -13.86
CA THR A 12 -11.12 3.27 -12.73
C THR A 12 -10.78 3.98 -11.41
N LEU A 13 -9.59 4.58 -11.28
CA LEU A 13 -9.26 5.37 -10.08
C LEU A 13 -10.18 6.59 -9.90
N SER A 14 -10.80 7.10 -10.97
CA SER A 14 -11.73 8.23 -10.90
C SER A 14 -13.17 7.80 -10.61
N ASP A 15 -13.46 6.50 -10.63
CA ASP A 15 -14.81 6.02 -10.41
C ASP A 15 -15.20 6.12 -8.93
N PRO A 16 -16.46 6.51 -8.62
CA PRO A 16 -16.99 6.45 -7.26
C PRO A 16 -16.96 5.01 -6.74
N ILE A 17 -16.47 4.78 -5.53
CA ILE A 17 -16.33 3.43 -4.96
C ILE A 17 -17.68 2.72 -4.81
N VAL A 18 -18.74 3.48 -4.55
CA VAL A 18 -20.12 2.97 -4.43
C VAL A 18 -20.63 2.26 -5.69
N LYS A 19 -19.98 2.48 -6.84
CA LYS A 19 -20.23 1.73 -8.08
C LYS A 19 -19.90 0.25 -7.95
N TYR A 20 -18.89 -0.09 -7.14
CA TYR A 20 -18.34 -1.44 -7.03
C TYR A 20 -18.65 -2.12 -5.70
N VAL A 21 -18.90 -1.33 -4.65
CA VAL A 21 -19.13 -1.83 -3.29
C VAL A 21 -20.51 -1.37 -2.82
N PRO A 22 -21.57 -2.18 -3.03
CA PRO A 22 -22.97 -1.76 -2.80
C PRO A 22 -23.29 -1.48 -1.33
N GLU A 23 -22.56 -2.07 -0.38
CA GLU A 23 -22.72 -1.81 1.05
C GLU A 23 -22.55 -0.33 1.38
N LEU A 24 -21.67 0.36 0.66
CA LEU A 24 -21.40 1.79 0.83
C LEU A 24 -22.53 2.68 0.29
N GLN A 25 -23.41 2.16 -0.57
CA GLN A 25 -24.57 2.91 -1.07
C GLN A 25 -25.58 3.21 0.03
N SER A 26 -25.68 2.35 1.05
CA SER A 26 -26.61 2.52 2.17
C SER A 26 -26.21 3.66 3.12
N ALA A 27 -24.95 4.10 3.04
CA ALA A 27 -24.36 5.11 3.93
C ALA A 27 -24.09 6.46 3.23
N VAL A 28 -24.75 6.72 2.10
CA VAL A 28 -24.62 8.00 1.37
C VAL A 28 -25.41 9.15 2.01
N SER A 29 -26.26 8.86 3.00
CA SER A 29 -27.03 9.86 3.73
C SER A 29 -26.45 10.08 5.12
N GLY A 30 -25.79 11.21 5.33
CA GLY A 30 -25.23 11.62 6.62
C GLY A 30 -24.52 12.96 6.46
N ASP A 31 -24.36 13.72 7.54
CA ASP A 31 -23.55 14.93 7.48
C ASP A 31 -22.05 14.59 7.43
N ALA A 32 -21.25 15.48 6.86
CA ALA A 32 -19.82 15.25 6.64
C ALA A 32 -18.98 15.15 7.93
N ILE A 33 -19.54 15.50 9.10
CA ILE A 33 -18.87 15.37 10.40
C ILE A 33 -19.07 13.94 10.91
N ASN A 34 -20.29 13.42 10.81
CA ASN A 34 -20.64 12.14 11.40
C ASN A 34 -20.46 10.94 10.46
N SER A 35 -20.40 11.17 9.14
CA SER A 35 -20.35 10.09 8.16
C SER A 35 -19.41 10.40 6.99
N VAL A 36 -18.61 9.40 6.61
CA VAL A 36 -17.84 9.43 5.37
C VAL A 36 -18.81 9.63 4.19
N GLN A 37 -18.54 10.61 3.33
CA GLN A 37 -19.41 10.94 2.20
C GLN A 37 -19.16 9.96 1.04
N TRP A 38 -19.53 8.69 1.22
CA TRP A 38 -19.18 7.57 0.34
C TRP A 38 -19.54 7.77 -1.14
N ALA A 39 -20.60 8.52 -1.45
CA ALA A 39 -20.98 8.87 -2.82
C ALA A 39 -19.88 9.65 -3.57
N ASN A 40 -19.05 10.39 -2.83
CA ASN A 40 -17.97 11.21 -3.37
C ASN A 40 -16.60 10.52 -3.26
N VAL A 41 -16.48 9.44 -2.49
CA VAL A 41 -15.22 8.68 -2.38
C VAL A 41 -14.97 7.94 -3.69
N THR A 42 -13.79 8.16 -4.26
CA THR A 42 -13.30 7.45 -5.45
C THR A 42 -12.40 6.27 -5.08
N VAL A 43 -12.22 5.34 -6.02
CA VAL A 43 -11.21 4.27 -5.92
C VAL A 43 -9.81 4.87 -5.67
N GLY A 44 -9.48 5.96 -6.36
CA GLY A 44 -8.20 6.66 -6.23
C GLY A 44 -7.99 7.27 -4.84
N GLU A 45 -9.03 7.80 -4.21
CA GLU A 45 -8.94 8.35 -2.85
C GLU A 45 -8.73 7.27 -1.79
N LEU A 46 -9.31 6.08 -1.97
CA LEU A 46 -8.97 4.93 -1.12
C LEU A 46 -7.51 4.52 -1.34
N ALA A 47 -7.09 4.40 -2.60
CA ALA A 47 -5.76 3.95 -2.95
C ALA A 47 -4.65 4.93 -2.49
N SER A 48 -4.97 6.23 -2.43
CA SER A 48 -4.05 7.30 -2.01
C SER A 48 -4.22 7.76 -0.57
N HIS A 49 -5.01 7.03 0.24
CA HIS A 49 -5.27 7.36 1.64
C HIS A 49 -5.93 8.74 1.84
N LEU A 50 -6.66 9.24 0.85
CA LEU A 50 -7.36 10.53 0.85
C LEU A 50 -8.87 10.39 1.11
N ALA A 51 -9.39 9.18 1.31
CA ALA A 51 -10.80 8.94 1.56
C ALA A 51 -11.29 9.36 2.96
N GLY A 52 -10.38 9.70 3.88
CA GLY A 52 -10.75 10.06 5.26
C GLY A 52 -11.27 8.91 6.12
N VAL A 53 -11.13 7.67 5.64
CA VAL A 53 -11.58 6.45 6.32
C VAL A 53 -10.63 6.11 7.47
N GLY A 54 -11.19 5.58 8.56
CA GLY A 54 -10.40 5.11 9.71
C GLY A 54 -9.36 4.05 9.31
N ARG A 55 -8.33 3.90 10.16
CA ARG A 55 -7.19 3.02 9.86
C ARG A 55 -7.62 1.57 9.61
N ASP A 56 -8.39 1.04 10.56
CA ASP A 56 -8.75 -0.38 10.69
C ASP A 56 -10.20 -0.49 11.20
N TYR A 57 -10.79 -1.68 11.08
CA TYR A 57 -12.00 -2.04 11.85
C TYR A 57 -11.86 -3.45 12.42
N GLY A 58 -11.99 -3.58 13.74
CA GLY A 58 -11.95 -4.86 14.47
C GLY A 58 -10.56 -5.48 14.64
N ILE A 59 -9.71 -5.44 13.61
CA ILE A 59 -8.37 -6.04 13.69
C ILE A 59 -7.53 -5.40 14.80
N LEU A 60 -6.98 -6.23 15.69
CA LEU A 60 -6.16 -5.79 16.82
C LEU A 60 -6.81 -4.67 17.65
N ASP A 61 -8.14 -4.61 17.68
CA ASP A 61 -8.86 -3.55 18.38
C ASP A 61 -8.63 -3.68 19.89
N LEU A 62 -8.23 -2.57 20.50
CA LEU A 62 -7.92 -2.51 21.92
C LEU A 62 -9.18 -2.55 22.79
N ALA A 63 -10.38 -2.30 22.24
CA ALA A 63 -11.65 -2.37 22.95
C ALA A 63 -11.88 -3.77 23.58
N GLY A 64 -11.43 -4.83 22.90
CA GLY A 64 -11.52 -6.19 23.40
C GLY A 64 -10.40 -6.59 24.38
N ASN A 65 -9.44 -5.70 24.66
CA ASN A 65 -8.26 -6.02 25.48
C ASN A 65 -8.52 -5.67 26.96
N PRO A 66 -8.59 -6.68 27.88
CA PRO A 66 -8.85 -6.44 29.29
C PRO A 66 -7.79 -5.55 29.97
N SER A 67 -6.56 -5.52 29.47
CA SER A 67 -5.48 -4.70 29.99
C SER A 67 -5.72 -3.19 29.80
N MET A 68 -6.63 -2.77 28.92
CA MET A 68 -6.97 -1.35 28.77
C MET A 68 -7.52 -0.74 30.06
N THR A 69 -8.30 -1.51 30.82
CA THR A 69 -8.84 -1.06 32.11
C THR A 69 -7.74 -0.81 33.15
N GLN A 70 -6.65 -1.59 33.10
CA GLN A 70 -5.48 -1.41 33.97
C GLN A 70 -4.70 -0.13 33.61
N MET A 71 -4.85 0.37 32.39
CA MET A 71 -4.28 1.64 31.93
C MET A 71 -5.21 2.85 32.17
N GLY A 72 -6.35 2.65 32.85
CA GLY A 72 -7.27 3.72 33.23
C GLY A 72 -8.39 4.00 32.21
N PHE A 73 -8.55 3.16 31.18
CA PHE A 73 -9.69 3.26 30.26
C PHE A 73 -10.97 2.69 30.91
N PRO A 74 -12.17 3.17 30.52
CA PRO A 74 -13.43 2.64 31.03
C PRO A 74 -13.64 1.17 30.62
N VAL A 75 -14.43 0.45 31.41
CA VAL A 75 -14.95 -0.86 31.02
C VAL A 75 -16.03 -0.64 29.97
N LEU A 76 -15.83 -1.23 28.79
CA LEU A 76 -16.79 -1.18 27.69
C LEU A 76 -17.89 -2.24 27.87
N GLN A 77 -19.10 -1.90 27.45
CA GLN A 77 -20.19 -2.87 27.30
C GLN A 77 -19.92 -3.83 26.14
N PRO A 78 -20.50 -5.05 26.15
CA PRO A 78 -20.25 -6.03 25.09
C PRO A 78 -20.60 -5.56 23.68
N ASP A 79 -21.56 -4.64 23.53
CA ASP A 79 -21.99 -4.04 22.26
C ASP A 79 -21.09 -2.87 21.80
N GLU A 80 -20.23 -2.36 22.68
CA GLU A 80 -19.20 -1.36 22.36
C GLU A 80 -17.88 -2.02 21.88
N VAL A 81 -17.78 -3.35 21.94
CA VAL A 81 -16.62 -4.12 21.49
C VAL A 81 -16.93 -4.71 20.11
N PRO A 82 -16.03 -4.55 19.10
CA PRO A 82 -16.22 -5.18 17.80
C PRO A 82 -16.40 -6.70 17.92
N PRO A 83 -17.39 -7.30 17.23
CA PRO A 83 -17.70 -8.73 17.36
C PRO A 83 -16.69 -9.65 16.63
N CYS A 84 -15.64 -9.08 16.03
CA CYS A 84 -14.66 -9.75 15.17
C CYS A 84 -13.34 -8.98 15.17
N GLY A 85 -12.31 -9.56 14.53
CA GLY A 85 -10.98 -8.99 14.35
C GLY A 85 -9.94 -9.45 15.38
N ASN A 86 -10.35 -10.16 16.43
CA ASN A 86 -9.44 -10.86 17.34
C ASN A 86 -10.12 -12.04 18.05
N PRO A 87 -9.63 -13.29 17.91
CA PRO A 87 -8.61 -13.76 16.98
C PRO A 87 -9.17 -14.06 15.58
N VAL A 88 -10.51 -14.04 15.43
CA VAL A 88 -11.20 -14.40 14.19
C VAL A 88 -11.39 -13.13 13.35
N PRO A 89 -10.89 -13.08 12.10
CA PRO A 89 -11.10 -11.93 11.21
C PRO A 89 -12.57 -11.59 11.00
N CYS A 90 -12.85 -10.32 10.72
CA CYS A 90 -14.17 -9.88 10.34
C CYS A 90 -14.52 -10.39 8.94
N ASN A 91 -15.70 -10.99 8.79
CA ASN A 91 -16.26 -11.19 7.45
C ASN A 91 -16.79 -9.85 6.89
N ARG A 92 -17.01 -9.80 5.57
CA ARG A 92 -17.54 -8.64 4.85
C ARG A 92 -18.75 -7.95 5.52
N THR A 93 -19.73 -8.73 5.99
CA THR A 93 -20.93 -8.18 6.66
C THR A 93 -20.57 -7.52 7.98
N GLN A 94 -19.78 -8.17 8.82
CA GLN A 94 -19.35 -7.61 10.11
C GLN A 94 -18.48 -6.37 9.93
N PHE A 95 -17.59 -6.38 8.93
CA PHE A 95 -16.74 -5.25 8.56
C PHE A 95 -17.58 -4.02 8.20
N PHE A 96 -18.51 -4.13 7.23
CA PHE A 96 -19.33 -2.98 6.85
C PHE A 96 -20.31 -2.54 7.94
N ASN A 97 -20.89 -3.47 8.70
CA ASN A 97 -21.81 -3.13 9.79
C ASN A 97 -21.20 -2.20 10.82
N GLY A 98 -19.90 -2.35 11.13
CA GLY A 98 -19.25 -1.45 12.08
C GLY A 98 -18.44 -0.33 11.44
N LEU A 99 -17.81 -0.54 10.28
CA LEU A 99 -17.11 0.54 9.57
C LEU A 99 -18.05 1.71 9.28
N LEU A 100 -19.28 1.44 8.84
CA LEU A 100 -20.26 2.46 8.49
C LEU A 100 -20.79 3.26 9.70
N GLN A 101 -20.55 2.79 10.93
CA GLN A 101 -20.88 3.52 12.15
C GLN A 101 -19.76 4.48 12.59
N ARG A 102 -18.58 4.40 11.97
CA ARG A 102 -17.43 5.24 12.34
C ARG A 102 -17.51 6.61 11.68
N HIS A 103 -17.12 7.62 12.44
CA HIS A 103 -16.88 8.96 11.91
C HIS A 103 -15.66 8.97 10.96
N PRO A 104 -15.67 9.83 9.92
CA PRO A 104 -14.48 10.10 9.14
C PRO A 104 -13.36 10.65 10.03
N THR A 105 -12.12 10.25 9.78
CA THR A 105 -10.96 10.82 10.48
C THR A 105 -10.70 12.25 10.01
N PHE A 106 -10.91 12.50 8.72
CA PHE A 106 -10.89 13.81 8.07
C PHE A 106 -11.92 13.84 6.94
N PRO A 107 -12.35 15.03 6.49
CA PRO A 107 -13.10 15.15 5.24
C PRO A 107 -12.32 14.54 4.07
N ILE A 108 -13.05 14.00 3.10
CA ILE A 108 -12.47 13.42 1.88
C ILE A 108 -11.59 14.47 1.19
N SER A 109 -10.45 14.02 0.66
CA SER A 109 -9.42 14.82 0.00
C SER A 109 -8.76 15.93 0.85
N ALA A 110 -9.03 16.02 2.15
CA ALA A 110 -8.48 17.08 2.99
C ALA A 110 -7.00 16.87 3.34
N THR A 111 -6.61 15.66 3.74
CA THR A 111 -5.24 15.28 4.10
C THR A 111 -5.07 13.77 4.00
N PRO A 112 -3.87 13.25 3.65
CA PRO A 112 -3.66 11.81 3.64
C PRO A 112 -3.71 11.24 5.06
N VAL A 113 -4.49 10.17 5.24
CA VAL A 113 -4.58 9.37 6.47
C VAL A 113 -4.57 7.89 6.11
N TYR A 114 -3.52 7.20 6.56
CA TYR A 114 -3.29 5.79 6.28
C TYR A 114 -4.49 4.92 6.72
N SER A 115 -4.92 4.01 5.85
CA SER A 115 -6.07 3.12 6.10
C SER A 115 -5.87 1.75 5.43
N ASN A 116 -5.81 0.70 6.24
CA ASN A 116 -5.88 -0.70 5.79
C ASN A 116 -7.32 -1.06 5.39
N ALA A 117 -8.32 -0.54 6.10
CA ALA A 117 -9.73 -0.71 5.75
C ALA A 117 -10.02 -0.22 4.32
N ALA A 118 -9.37 0.86 3.86
CA ALA A 118 -9.46 1.30 2.48
C ALA A 118 -8.95 0.24 1.49
N PHE A 119 -7.89 -0.48 1.83
CA PHE A 119 -7.32 -1.54 1.01
C PHE A 119 -8.16 -2.83 1.00
N GLN A 120 -8.82 -3.16 2.10
CA GLN A 120 -9.86 -4.20 2.14
C GLN A 120 -11.02 -3.85 1.19
N ILE A 121 -11.51 -2.61 1.21
CA ILE A 121 -12.56 -2.12 0.30
C ILE A 121 -12.09 -2.19 -1.17
N LEU A 122 -10.83 -1.82 -1.45
CA LEU A 122 -10.26 -1.95 -2.79
C LEU A 122 -10.18 -3.41 -3.25
N GLY A 123 -9.94 -4.35 -2.34
CA GLY A 123 -10.05 -5.79 -2.58
C GLY A 123 -11.44 -6.14 -3.10
N TYR A 124 -12.49 -5.82 -2.34
CA TYR A 124 -13.89 -6.07 -2.73
C TYR A 124 -14.29 -5.38 -4.04
N ALA A 125 -13.78 -4.16 -4.29
CA ALA A 125 -14.04 -3.47 -5.54
C ALA A 125 -13.44 -4.21 -6.73
N LEU A 126 -12.20 -4.70 -6.59
CA LEU A 126 -11.55 -5.48 -7.64
C LEU A 126 -12.30 -6.80 -7.90
N GLU A 127 -12.76 -7.47 -6.85
CA GLU A 127 -13.59 -8.67 -6.96
C GLU A 127 -14.86 -8.40 -7.76
N ALA A 128 -15.56 -7.29 -7.47
CA ALA A 128 -16.75 -6.90 -8.21
C ALA A 128 -16.46 -6.55 -9.67
N ILE A 129 -15.34 -5.88 -9.95
CA ILE A 129 -14.92 -5.49 -11.31
C ILE A 129 -14.63 -6.73 -12.16
N LYS A 130 -13.96 -7.73 -11.59
CA LYS A 130 -13.51 -8.92 -12.31
C LYS A 130 -14.43 -10.13 -12.16
N ASN A 131 -15.39 -10.06 -11.25
CA ASN A 131 -16.27 -11.17 -10.86
C ASN A 131 -15.48 -12.44 -10.50
N ASP A 132 -14.45 -12.27 -9.68
CA ASP A 132 -13.58 -13.33 -9.15
C ASP A 132 -13.08 -12.93 -7.76
N THR A 133 -12.58 -13.86 -6.95
CA THR A 133 -12.05 -13.55 -5.62
C THR A 133 -10.70 -12.85 -5.71
N PHE A 134 -10.37 -12.02 -4.72
CA PHE A 134 -9.09 -11.34 -4.69
C PHE A 134 -7.92 -12.34 -4.64
N GLU A 135 -8.08 -13.44 -3.90
CA GLU A 135 -7.10 -14.53 -3.84
C GLU A 135 -6.82 -15.12 -5.23
N ASN A 136 -7.87 -15.48 -5.99
CA ASN A 136 -7.71 -16.03 -7.33
C ASN A 136 -7.03 -15.03 -8.28
N LEU A 137 -7.42 -13.76 -8.21
CA LEU A 137 -6.80 -12.71 -9.03
C LEU A 137 -5.33 -12.51 -8.66
N PHE A 138 -5.00 -12.52 -7.37
CA PHE A 138 -3.65 -12.41 -6.86
C PHE A 138 -2.77 -13.59 -7.32
N GLU A 139 -3.23 -14.82 -7.10
CA GLU A 139 -2.49 -16.03 -7.44
C GLU A 139 -2.30 -16.16 -8.96
N ASN A 140 -3.34 -15.89 -9.76
CA ASN A 140 -3.26 -16.09 -11.21
C ASN A 140 -2.64 -14.90 -11.95
N GLN A 141 -3.13 -13.69 -11.70
CA GLN A 141 -2.81 -12.51 -12.52
C GLN A 141 -1.56 -11.75 -12.02
N LEU A 142 -1.11 -12.01 -10.79
CA LEU A 142 0.13 -11.44 -10.26
C LEU A 142 1.21 -12.50 -10.03
N VAL A 143 0.97 -13.46 -9.14
CA VAL A 143 1.96 -14.47 -8.74
C VAL A 143 2.32 -15.37 -9.92
N GLY A 144 1.32 -15.98 -10.56
CA GLY A 144 1.49 -16.85 -11.72
C GLY A 144 2.06 -16.10 -12.93
N ALA A 145 1.53 -14.92 -13.23
CA ALA A 145 1.98 -14.10 -14.35
C ALA A 145 3.46 -13.68 -14.25
N LEU A 146 3.94 -13.36 -13.04
CA LEU A 146 5.32 -12.96 -12.79
C LEU A 146 6.23 -14.11 -12.33
N LYS A 147 5.68 -15.33 -12.15
CA LYS A 147 6.39 -16.52 -11.67
C LYS A 147 7.05 -16.31 -10.30
N LEU A 148 6.30 -15.73 -9.37
CA LEU A 148 6.75 -15.45 -8.00
C LEU A 148 6.63 -16.72 -7.13
N ASN A 149 7.60 -17.62 -7.25
CA ASN A 149 7.53 -18.98 -6.67
C ASN A 149 7.53 -19.05 -5.13
N HIS A 150 7.85 -17.95 -4.44
CA HIS A 150 7.89 -17.83 -2.99
C HIS A 150 7.06 -16.62 -2.53
N THR A 151 5.93 -16.38 -3.17
CA THR A 151 4.94 -15.39 -2.79
C THR A 151 3.60 -16.09 -2.62
N PHE A 152 2.92 -15.84 -1.51
CA PHE A 152 1.76 -16.63 -1.09
C PHE A 152 0.67 -15.72 -0.52
N TYR A 153 -0.59 -16.00 -0.89
CA TYR A 153 -1.74 -15.33 -0.29
C TYR A 153 -2.01 -15.76 1.16
N THR A 154 -1.77 -17.05 1.47
CA THR A 154 -1.94 -17.62 2.80
C THR A 154 -0.60 -18.07 3.39
N THR A 155 -0.58 -18.38 4.69
CA THR A 155 0.64 -18.77 5.41
C THR A 155 1.35 -19.96 4.73
N PRO A 156 2.60 -19.80 4.27
CA PRO A 156 3.34 -20.88 3.64
C PRO A 156 3.89 -21.86 4.68
N SER A 157 4.48 -22.96 4.19
CA SER A 157 5.19 -23.91 5.05
C SER A 157 6.21 -23.17 5.94
N PRO A 158 6.27 -23.45 7.25
CA PRO A 158 7.27 -22.88 8.14
C PRO A 158 8.72 -23.09 7.68
N SER A 159 8.98 -24.12 6.86
CA SER A 159 10.30 -24.39 6.28
C SER A 159 10.79 -23.31 5.31
N LEU A 160 9.90 -22.46 4.79
CA LEU A 160 10.21 -21.34 3.90
C LEU A 160 10.40 -20.02 4.66
N GLY A 161 10.04 -19.98 5.94
CA GLY A 161 10.02 -18.77 6.75
C GLY A 161 11.23 -18.60 7.65
N VAL A 162 11.58 -17.35 7.92
CA VAL A 162 12.41 -16.99 9.09
C VAL A 162 11.45 -16.66 10.22
N ILE A 163 11.27 -17.57 11.18
CA ILE A 163 10.28 -17.43 12.25
C ILE A 163 11.00 -17.17 13.58
N PRO A 164 11.04 -15.91 14.07
CA PRO A 164 11.62 -15.61 15.37
C PRO A 164 10.86 -16.33 16.50
N GLN A 165 11.58 -16.76 17.53
CA GLN A 165 10.95 -17.34 18.72
C GLN A 165 10.04 -16.32 19.43
N GLY A 166 9.09 -16.80 20.22
CA GLY A 166 8.16 -15.97 20.97
C GLY A 166 7.12 -15.32 20.08
N GLN A 167 7.02 -13.98 20.10
CA GLN A 167 6.02 -13.23 19.34
C GLN A 167 6.06 -13.52 17.83
N GLY A 168 7.24 -13.79 17.26
CA GLY A 168 7.36 -14.11 15.83
C GLY A 168 6.63 -15.38 15.42
N ALA A 169 6.52 -16.36 16.32
CA ALA A 169 5.73 -17.56 16.10
C ALA A 169 4.22 -17.27 16.18
N ASN A 170 3.79 -16.34 17.04
CA ASN A 170 2.38 -15.96 17.17
C ASN A 170 1.85 -15.21 15.95
N PHE A 171 2.71 -14.41 15.30
CA PHE A 171 2.32 -13.62 14.13
C PHE A 171 2.58 -14.33 12.79
N TRP A 172 3.32 -15.44 12.77
CA TRP A 172 3.63 -16.16 11.53
C TRP A 172 2.40 -16.71 10.81
N ASN A 173 1.40 -17.17 11.56
CA ASN A 173 0.15 -17.70 11.03
C ASN A 173 -1.04 -16.80 11.34
N MET A 174 -0.79 -15.49 11.50
CA MET A 174 -1.85 -14.52 11.69
C MET A 174 -2.71 -14.49 10.42
N ASP A 175 -3.99 -14.81 10.58
CA ASP A 175 -4.98 -14.71 9.52
C ASP A 175 -5.60 -13.31 9.56
N LEU A 176 -5.52 -12.56 8.46
CA LEU A 176 -6.18 -11.25 8.32
C LEU A 176 -7.54 -11.35 7.60
N GLY A 177 -7.90 -12.53 7.11
CA GLY A 177 -9.12 -12.76 6.33
C GLY A 177 -9.22 -11.79 5.16
N ASP A 178 -10.37 -11.10 5.06
CA ASP A 178 -10.66 -10.17 3.99
C ASP A 178 -9.75 -8.92 3.98
N GLU A 179 -8.98 -8.66 5.06
CA GLU A 179 -8.00 -7.57 5.11
C GLU A 179 -6.63 -7.95 4.51
N ASN A 180 -6.47 -9.18 4.03
CA ASN A 180 -5.26 -9.62 3.32
C ASN A 180 -4.76 -8.65 2.23
N PRO A 181 -5.60 -7.98 1.41
CA PRO A 181 -5.15 -6.97 0.44
C PRO A 181 -4.35 -5.80 1.04
N ALA A 182 -4.48 -5.54 2.34
CA ALA A 182 -3.77 -4.48 3.04
C ALA A 182 -2.37 -4.89 3.56
N GLY A 183 -2.14 -6.19 3.82
CA GLY A 183 -0.85 -6.62 4.39
C GLY A 183 -0.63 -8.11 4.59
N GLY A 184 -1.55 -8.99 4.23
CA GLY A 184 -1.48 -10.43 4.56
C GLY A 184 -0.57 -11.29 3.70
N ILE A 185 0.17 -10.68 2.77
CA ILE A 185 0.94 -11.40 1.76
C ILE A 185 2.34 -11.78 2.27
N TYR A 186 2.70 -13.05 2.09
CA TYR A 186 4.04 -13.58 2.37
C TYR A 186 4.88 -13.52 1.10
N SER A 187 6.14 -13.11 1.18
CA SER A 187 7.04 -13.12 0.02
C SER A 187 8.51 -13.30 0.41
N SER A 188 9.34 -13.64 -0.58
CA SER A 188 10.80 -13.67 -0.45
C SER A 188 11.43 -12.40 -1.03
N ALA A 189 12.67 -12.10 -0.60
CA ALA A 189 13.40 -10.95 -1.15
C ALA A 189 13.64 -11.06 -2.67
N ASN A 190 13.81 -12.28 -3.19
CA ASN A 190 13.99 -12.52 -4.62
C ASN A 190 12.73 -12.17 -5.42
N ASP A 191 11.57 -12.58 -4.92
CA ASP A 191 10.29 -12.33 -5.58
C ASP A 191 9.87 -10.86 -5.45
N MET A 192 10.09 -10.24 -4.30
CA MET A 192 9.90 -8.79 -4.12
C MET A 192 10.80 -7.98 -5.07
N ALA A 193 12.03 -8.43 -5.31
CA ALA A 193 12.90 -7.81 -6.32
C ALA A 193 12.40 -8.06 -7.76
N ALA A 194 11.82 -9.22 -8.04
CA ALA A 194 11.17 -9.50 -9.33
C ALA A 194 9.93 -8.62 -9.55
N LEU A 195 9.10 -8.45 -8.52
CA LEU A 195 7.97 -7.53 -8.52
C LEU A 195 8.42 -6.09 -8.77
N GLY A 196 9.46 -5.61 -8.07
CA GLY A 196 10.00 -4.28 -8.28
C GLY A 196 10.49 -4.05 -9.72
N ARG A 197 11.18 -5.03 -10.31
CA ARG A 197 11.57 -5.00 -11.74
C ARG A 197 10.35 -5.00 -12.66
N ALA A 198 9.33 -5.80 -12.35
CA ALA A 198 8.12 -5.88 -13.15
C ALA A 198 7.38 -4.53 -13.18
N ILE A 199 7.29 -3.85 -12.05
CA ILE A 199 6.70 -2.50 -11.94
C ILE A 199 7.51 -1.50 -12.79
N LEU A 200 8.83 -1.42 -12.58
CA LEU A 200 9.70 -0.49 -13.32
C LEU A 200 9.68 -0.73 -14.83
N ASN A 201 9.55 -1.99 -15.26
CA ASN A 201 9.47 -2.37 -16.67
C ASN A 201 8.05 -2.31 -17.25
N SER A 202 7.03 -1.94 -16.46
CA SER A 202 5.63 -1.94 -16.90
C SER A 202 5.23 -3.32 -17.47
N THR A 203 5.50 -4.40 -16.73
CA THR A 203 5.33 -5.77 -17.23
C THR A 203 3.85 -6.19 -17.31
N LEU A 204 3.03 -5.81 -16.32
CA LEU A 204 1.60 -6.14 -16.28
C LEU A 204 0.69 -4.95 -16.59
N THR A 205 1.25 -3.75 -16.69
CA THR A 205 0.54 -2.51 -17.01
C THR A 205 1.21 -1.86 -18.19
N ASP A 206 0.49 -1.05 -18.98
CA ASP A 206 1.15 -0.28 -20.03
C ASP A 206 2.08 0.81 -19.43
N PRO A 207 3.11 1.26 -20.16
CA PRO A 207 4.05 2.24 -19.64
C PRO A 207 3.42 3.60 -19.23
N LEU A 208 2.31 4.01 -19.85
CA LEU A 208 1.63 5.25 -19.47
C LEU A 208 0.96 5.09 -18.11
N THR A 209 0.28 3.97 -17.88
CA THR A 209 -0.30 3.63 -16.57
C THR A 209 0.76 3.61 -15.48
N THR A 210 1.90 2.93 -15.69
CA THR A 210 2.99 2.92 -14.70
C THR A 210 3.53 4.31 -14.38
N ARG A 211 3.77 5.15 -15.40
CA ARG A 211 4.29 6.52 -15.20
C ARG A 211 3.32 7.43 -14.46
N ARG A 212 2.02 7.29 -14.72
CA ARG A 212 0.97 8.05 -14.02
C ARG A 212 0.79 7.55 -12.59
N TRP A 213 0.93 6.24 -12.35
CA TRP A 213 0.80 5.62 -11.04
C TRP A 213 1.94 6.04 -10.11
N LEU A 214 3.17 6.11 -10.64
CA LEU A 214 4.35 6.61 -9.95
C LEU A 214 4.36 8.15 -9.96
N LYS A 215 3.33 8.74 -9.31
CA LYS A 215 3.19 10.16 -9.04
C LYS A 215 2.62 10.43 -7.64
N PRO A 216 3.00 11.55 -7.01
CA PRO A 216 2.33 12.00 -5.79
C PRO A 216 0.87 12.35 -6.08
N HIS A 217 0.00 12.04 -5.13
CA HIS A 217 -1.40 12.44 -5.08
C HIS A 217 -1.64 13.53 -4.03
N SER A 218 -0.82 13.58 -2.98
CA SER A 218 -0.81 14.65 -1.99
C SER A 218 0.59 14.85 -1.40
N HIS A 219 0.86 16.04 -0.90
CA HIS A 219 2.06 16.33 -0.12
C HIS A 219 1.71 16.31 1.37
N THR A 220 2.69 15.95 2.20
CA THR A 220 2.56 16.12 3.64
C THR A 220 2.99 17.54 4.04
N SER A 221 2.96 17.86 5.34
CA SER A 221 3.57 19.09 5.86
C SER A 221 5.10 19.11 5.76
N SER A 222 5.73 17.96 5.44
CA SER A 222 7.16 17.87 5.18
C SER A 222 7.46 18.00 3.69
N LEU A 223 8.47 18.81 3.36
CA LEU A 223 8.99 18.94 2.00
C LEU A 223 9.65 17.66 1.48
N ALA A 224 9.98 16.72 2.36
CA ALA A 224 10.64 15.47 2.00
C ALA A 224 9.67 14.30 1.79
N TYR A 225 8.37 14.48 2.08
CA TYR A 225 7.40 13.38 2.06
C TYR A 225 6.13 13.73 1.29
N SER A 226 5.79 12.85 0.36
CA SER A 226 4.52 12.88 -0.38
C SER A 226 3.84 11.52 -0.32
N VAL A 227 2.55 11.49 -0.64
CA VAL A 227 1.72 10.29 -0.65
C VAL A 227 1.19 10.08 -2.07
N GLY A 228 1.43 8.89 -2.63
CA GLY A 228 0.86 8.40 -3.88
C GLY A 228 -0.22 7.35 -3.62
N ALA A 229 -0.48 6.48 -4.59
CA ALA A 229 -1.55 5.49 -4.51
C ALA A 229 -1.03 4.02 -4.50
N PRO A 230 -0.41 3.49 -3.42
CA PRO A 230 -0.31 4.02 -2.05
C PRO A 230 1.12 4.40 -1.65
N TRP A 231 1.91 4.90 -2.60
CA TRP A 231 3.33 5.13 -2.37
C TRP A 231 3.60 6.10 -1.22
N GLU A 232 4.46 5.70 -0.29
CA GLU A 232 5.20 6.62 0.57
C GLU A 232 6.35 7.18 -0.27
N ILE A 233 6.31 8.45 -0.64
CA ILE A 233 7.29 9.05 -1.54
C ILE A 233 8.27 9.85 -0.70
N ILE A 234 9.54 9.45 -0.74
CA ILE A 234 10.63 10.07 0.02
C ILE A 234 11.55 10.80 -0.95
N SER A 235 11.75 12.09 -0.73
CA SER A 235 12.55 12.95 -1.60
C SER A 235 13.95 13.20 -1.04
N PHE A 236 14.97 12.93 -1.86
CA PHE A 236 16.39 13.16 -1.56
C PHE A 236 16.87 14.40 -2.33
N PRO A 237 17.44 15.43 -1.68
CA PRO A 237 17.67 16.72 -2.32
C PRO A 237 18.98 16.84 -3.11
N ALA A 238 19.94 15.92 -2.93
CA ALA A 238 21.28 16.02 -3.53
C ALA A 238 21.60 14.75 -4.36
N PRO A 239 22.23 14.89 -5.55
CA PRO A 239 22.70 16.11 -6.22
C PRO A 239 21.60 16.95 -6.91
N ARG A 240 20.37 16.42 -6.96
CA ARG A 240 19.12 17.09 -7.34
C ARG A 240 17.99 16.41 -6.56
N LEU A 241 16.76 16.93 -6.67
CA LEU A 241 15.60 16.23 -6.12
C LEU A 241 15.41 14.87 -6.82
N ILE A 242 15.44 13.80 -6.04
CA ILE A 242 15.19 12.42 -6.47
C ILE A 242 14.14 11.83 -5.55
N ASP A 243 13.07 11.32 -6.13
CA ASP A 243 12.02 10.65 -5.38
C ASP A 243 12.23 9.14 -5.39
N LEU A 244 12.19 8.54 -4.20
CA LEU A 244 11.98 7.11 -4.04
C LEU A 244 10.51 6.84 -3.76
N TYR A 245 9.91 5.95 -4.54
CA TYR A 245 8.57 5.45 -4.35
C TYR A 245 8.67 4.21 -3.47
N THR A 246 8.31 4.36 -2.20
CA THR A 246 8.45 3.30 -1.20
C THR A 246 7.11 2.82 -0.68
N LYS A 247 7.11 1.62 -0.11
CA LYS A 247 6.04 1.18 0.76
C LYS A 247 6.64 0.32 1.86
N SER A 248 6.46 0.74 3.12
CA SER A 248 6.80 -0.07 4.28
C SER A 248 5.63 -0.99 4.67
N GLY A 249 5.94 -2.05 5.43
CA GLY A 249 4.95 -2.95 6.00
C GLY A 249 5.43 -3.53 7.31
N ASP A 250 4.52 -3.67 8.27
CA ASP A 250 4.78 -4.21 9.60
C ASP A 250 3.61 -5.09 10.06
N ILE A 251 3.89 -6.36 10.37
CA ILE A 251 2.96 -7.26 11.07
C ILE A 251 3.71 -7.97 12.17
N GLY A 252 3.38 -7.67 13.42
CA GLY A 252 4.05 -8.26 14.58
C GLY A 252 5.55 -7.99 14.58
N THR A 253 6.36 -9.03 14.37
CA THR A 253 7.84 -8.95 14.31
C THR A 253 8.38 -9.01 12.88
N TYR A 254 7.53 -8.91 11.87
CA TYR A 254 7.92 -8.91 10.46
C TYR A 254 7.82 -7.50 9.92
N SER A 255 8.92 -6.98 9.38
CA SER A 255 9.01 -5.65 8.82
C SER A 255 9.59 -5.72 7.41
N SER A 256 9.08 -4.88 6.52
CA SER A 256 9.51 -4.86 5.13
C SER A 256 9.51 -3.46 4.54
N ILE A 257 10.29 -3.27 3.48
CA ILE A 257 10.16 -2.13 2.58
C ILE A 257 10.45 -2.56 1.15
N LEU A 258 9.68 -2.03 0.20
CA LEU A 258 10.03 -1.97 -1.21
C LEU A 258 10.31 -0.51 -1.56
N ALA A 259 11.38 -0.24 -2.29
CA ALA A 259 11.74 1.08 -2.75
C ALA A 259 12.09 1.06 -4.23
N LEU A 260 11.51 1.98 -5.01
CA LEU A 260 11.72 2.11 -6.44
C LEU A 260 12.20 3.52 -6.77
N SER A 261 13.20 3.62 -7.64
CA SER A 261 13.66 4.87 -8.25
C SER A 261 13.37 4.83 -9.76
N PRO A 262 12.22 5.38 -10.20
CA PRO A 262 11.83 5.34 -11.60
C PRO A 262 12.82 6.06 -12.52
N ASP A 263 13.42 7.16 -12.04
CA ASP A 263 14.44 7.93 -12.75
C ASP A 263 15.67 7.10 -13.14
N HIS A 264 16.00 6.09 -12.33
CA HIS A 264 17.20 5.27 -12.50
C HIS A 264 16.89 3.86 -13.01
N GLY A 265 15.62 3.44 -13.04
CA GLY A 265 15.25 2.05 -13.33
C GLY A 265 15.80 1.06 -12.31
N VAL A 266 16.00 1.49 -11.06
CA VAL A 266 16.57 0.68 -9.97
C VAL A 266 15.61 0.65 -8.79
N GLY A 267 15.59 -0.46 -8.06
CA GLY A 267 14.86 -0.59 -6.80
C GLY A 267 15.52 -1.61 -5.88
N PHE A 268 15.08 -1.61 -4.63
CA PHE A 268 15.54 -2.56 -3.62
C PHE A 268 14.39 -2.96 -2.68
N THR A 269 14.58 -4.08 -1.99
CA THR A 269 13.66 -4.57 -0.98
C THR A 269 14.45 -5.04 0.23
N ILE A 270 13.92 -4.82 1.43
CA ILE A 270 14.51 -5.29 2.69
C ILE A 270 13.39 -5.98 3.45
N LEU A 271 13.65 -7.21 3.91
CA LEU A 271 12.74 -8.01 4.73
C LEU A 271 13.47 -8.37 6.02
N VAL A 272 12.84 -8.11 7.17
CA VAL A 272 13.40 -8.36 8.50
C VAL A 272 12.39 -9.12 9.34
N ALA A 273 12.85 -10.16 10.02
CA ALA A 273 12.08 -10.89 11.01
C ALA A 273 12.80 -10.80 12.38
N GLY A 274 12.16 -10.15 13.35
CA GLY A 274 12.72 -9.97 14.69
C GLY A 274 12.18 -8.73 15.40
N THR A 275 12.47 -8.62 16.69
CA THR A 275 12.15 -7.42 17.47
C THR A 275 12.91 -6.21 16.95
N GLY A 276 12.24 -5.05 16.89
CA GLY A 276 12.84 -3.83 16.37
C GLY A 276 12.99 -3.78 14.84
N GLY A 277 12.39 -4.73 14.12
CA GLY A 277 12.44 -4.81 12.65
C GLY A 277 12.08 -3.49 11.96
N HIS A 278 11.06 -2.79 12.45
CA HIS A 278 10.60 -1.50 11.91
C HIS A 278 11.75 -0.47 11.81
N VAL A 279 12.50 -0.28 12.90
CA VAL A 279 13.62 0.66 12.95
C VAL A 279 14.77 0.18 12.06
N VAL A 280 15.07 -1.12 12.08
CA VAL A 280 16.14 -1.71 11.26
C VAL A 280 15.87 -1.50 9.78
N VAL A 281 14.64 -1.78 9.31
CA VAL A 281 14.25 -1.59 7.91
C VAL A 281 14.42 -0.13 7.49
N ALA A 282 13.95 0.83 8.30
CA ALA A 282 14.09 2.25 8.02
C ALA A 282 15.57 2.68 7.92
N MET A 283 16.40 2.27 8.89
CA MET A 283 17.83 2.60 8.90
C MET A 283 18.60 2.00 7.72
N VAL A 284 18.33 0.72 7.40
CA VAL A 284 18.99 0.05 6.27
C VAL A 284 18.52 0.66 4.95
N ALA A 285 17.25 0.99 4.80
CA ALA A 285 16.73 1.64 3.60
C ALA A 285 17.38 3.02 3.36
N ASP A 286 17.53 3.82 4.42
CA ASP A 286 18.21 5.11 4.36
C ASP A 286 19.68 4.96 3.98
N LEU A 287 20.39 4.01 4.61
CA LEU A 287 21.79 3.71 4.28
C LEU A 287 21.95 3.26 2.82
N VAL A 288 21.06 2.38 2.34
CA VAL A 288 21.07 1.93 0.94
C VAL A 288 20.82 3.10 0.01
N ALA A 289 19.79 3.91 0.25
CA ALA A 289 19.46 5.06 -0.58
C ALA A 289 20.61 6.08 -0.65
N GLN A 290 21.17 6.47 0.50
CA GLN A 290 22.29 7.41 0.56
C GLN A 290 23.55 6.89 -0.13
N THR A 291 23.77 5.57 -0.12
CA THR A 291 24.92 4.95 -0.77
C THR A 291 24.73 4.86 -2.29
N ILE A 292 23.56 4.41 -2.75
CA ILE A 292 23.35 4.10 -4.17
C ILE A 292 22.95 5.32 -5.00
N LEU A 293 22.16 6.26 -4.46
CA LEU A 293 21.63 7.37 -5.25
C LEU A 293 22.73 8.26 -5.87
N PRO A 294 23.80 8.65 -5.15
CA PRO A 294 24.89 9.41 -5.76
C PRO A 294 25.59 8.66 -6.89
N ALA A 295 25.76 7.35 -6.75
CA ALA A 295 26.39 6.51 -7.77
C ALA A 295 25.48 6.37 -9.01
N LEU A 296 24.19 6.17 -8.81
CA LEU A 296 23.20 6.10 -9.89
C LEU A 296 23.12 7.42 -10.66
N GLU A 297 23.12 8.56 -9.97
CA GLU A 297 23.14 9.88 -10.60
C GLU A 297 24.41 10.12 -11.41
N TYR A 298 25.57 9.67 -10.91
CA TYR A 298 26.83 9.77 -11.65
C TYR A 298 26.76 8.98 -12.96
N ILE A 299 26.27 7.73 -12.91
CA ILE A 299 26.11 6.87 -14.09
C ILE A 299 25.08 7.46 -15.06
N ALA A 300 23.95 7.96 -14.55
CA ALA A 300 22.91 8.58 -15.36
C ALA A 300 23.43 9.80 -16.13
N LYS A 301 24.26 10.63 -15.48
CA LYS A 301 24.92 11.78 -16.14
C LYS A 301 25.89 11.35 -17.24
N ASP A 302 26.68 10.30 -17.02
CA ASP A 302 27.60 9.78 -18.03
C ASP A 302 26.84 9.23 -19.25
N GLN A 303 25.79 8.43 -19.01
CA GLN A 303 24.91 7.93 -20.06
C GLN A 303 24.21 9.06 -20.83
N ALA A 304 23.73 10.09 -20.12
CA ALA A 304 23.10 11.25 -20.75
C ALA A 304 24.11 12.04 -21.60
N ARG A 305 25.35 12.19 -21.14
CA ARG A 305 26.41 12.84 -21.92
C ARG A 305 26.66 12.12 -23.23
N VAL A 306 26.75 10.79 -23.21
CA VAL A 306 26.95 9.99 -24.44
C VAL A 306 25.79 10.16 -25.43
N ARG A 307 24.54 10.27 -24.94
CA ARG A 307 23.34 10.33 -25.79
C ARG A 307 22.99 11.72 -26.29
N PHE A 308 23.23 12.74 -25.47
CA PHE A 308 22.66 14.08 -25.69
C PHE A 308 23.71 15.18 -25.81
N ALA A 309 24.98 14.95 -25.48
CA ALA A 309 26.00 15.96 -25.73
C ALA A 309 26.29 16.06 -27.23
N GLY A 310 26.36 17.28 -27.74
CA GLY A 310 26.61 17.51 -29.17
C GLY A 310 26.32 18.94 -29.57
N THR A 311 26.45 19.22 -30.87
CA THR A 311 26.05 20.50 -31.46
C THR A 311 24.66 20.37 -32.05
N TYR A 312 23.76 21.25 -31.63
CA TYR A 312 22.40 21.33 -32.15
C TYR A 312 22.29 22.57 -33.05
N SER A 313 21.61 22.44 -34.19
CA SER A 313 21.28 23.57 -35.04
C SER A 313 19.78 23.52 -35.38
N ALA A 314 19.14 24.69 -35.38
CA ALA A 314 17.81 24.84 -35.93
C ALA A 314 17.94 25.22 -37.41
N PRO A 315 17.00 24.82 -38.28
CA PRO A 315 16.93 25.37 -39.63
C PRO A 315 16.84 26.89 -39.54
N SER A 316 17.63 27.61 -40.35
CA SER A 316 17.50 29.06 -40.51
C SER A 316 16.05 29.39 -40.85
N GLY A 317 15.35 30.08 -39.95
CA GLY A 317 13.94 30.43 -40.14
C GLY A 317 13.75 31.20 -41.44
N GLY A 318 13.00 30.62 -42.38
CA GLY A 318 12.40 31.38 -43.46
C GLY A 318 11.28 32.21 -42.85
N GLY A 319 11.55 33.50 -42.64
CA GLY A 319 10.51 34.51 -42.41
C GLY A 319 9.69 34.77 -43.66
#